data_AF-A0A482WKE9-F1
#
_entry.id   AF-A0A482WKE9-F1
#
_cell.length_a   1.000
_cell.length_b   1.000
_cell.length_c   1.000
_cell.angle_alpha   90.00
_cell.angle_beta   90.00
_cell.angle_gamma   90.00
#
_symmetry.space_group_name_H-M   'P 1'
#
loop_
_entity.id
_entity.type
_entity.pdbx_description
1 polymer ?
#
loop_
_entity_poly.entity_id
_entity_poly.type
_entity_poly.pdbx_seq_one_letter_code
_entity_poly.pdbx_strand_id
1 'polypeptide(L)'
;MSEKWMGMTYPDENVELKDKSACSAIRADLKMCVLQSDCCKKLRKTPRECLLANDVPDECQALRNTFFECKRSILDNRARFRGRKGY
;
A
#
# COMPACT_ATOMS: atom_id res chain seq x y z
N MET A 1 -17.09 -21.64 3.71
CA MET A 1 -15.64 -21.69 3.49
C MET A 1 -15.39 -21.56 2.00
N SER A 2 -14.55 -20.60 1.60
CA SER A 2 -14.03 -20.36 0.23
C SER A 2 -15.04 -20.07 -0.88
N GLU A 3 -15.44 -18.80 -0.97
CA GLU A 3 -15.75 -18.17 -2.27
C GLU A 3 -14.78 -17.00 -2.43
N LYS A 4 -13.55 -17.39 -2.71
CA LYS A 4 -12.40 -16.53 -2.92
C LYS A 4 -12.48 -15.96 -4.33
N TRP A 5 -13.01 -14.74 -4.44
CA TRP A 5 -12.54 -13.71 -5.37
C TRP A 5 -12.12 -14.20 -6.76
N MET A 6 -13.10 -14.61 -7.57
CA MET A 6 -12.94 -14.74 -9.01
C MET A 6 -13.78 -13.65 -9.68
N GLY A 7 -13.10 -12.58 -10.10
CA GLY A 7 -13.73 -11.39 -10.67
C GLY A 7 -12.68 -10.36 -11.05
N MET A 8 -11.77 -10.76 -11.91
CA MET A 8 -10.74 -9.91 -12.49
C MET A 8 -11.35 -9.24 -13.73
N THR A 9 -11.97 -8.08 -13.57
CA THR A 9 -12.40 -7.23 -14.69
C THR A 9 -11.28 -6.25 -15.03
N TYR A 10 -10.91 -6.23 -16.31
CA TYR A 10 -9.89 -5.38 -16.94
C TYR A 10 -10.23 -3.88 -16.84
N PRO A 11 -9.24 -2.98 -16.99
CA PRO A 11 -9.24 -1.68 -16.34
C PRO A 11 -10.13 -0.69 -17.08
N ASP A 12 -11.06 -0.10 -16.34
CA ASP A 12 -11.72 1.13 -16.70
C ASP A 12 -10.70 2.28 -16.62
N GLU A 13 -10.70 3.15 -17.62
CA GLU A 13 -9.82 4.32 -17.76
C GLU A 13 -10.06 5.42 -16.71
N ASN A 14 -10.93 5.17 -15.72
CA ASN A 14 -11.09 5.95 -14.49
C ASN A 14 -10.88 5.06 -13.24
N VAL A 15 -9.63 4.70 -12.93
CA VAL A 15 -9.31 3.97 -11.69
C VAL A 15 -9.40 4.94 -10.49
N GLU A 16 -10.61 5.23 -10.03
CA GLU A 16 -10.81 5.83 -8.70
C GLU A 16 -10.29 4.86 -7.62
N LEU A 17 -9.37 5.34 -6.79
CA LEU A 17 -8.94 4.61 -5.61
C LEU A 17 -10.15 4.44 -4.68
N LYS A 18 -10.64 3.20 -4.53
CA LYS A 18 -11.73 2.86 -3.60
C LYS A 18 -11.44 3.33 -2.16
N ASP A 19 -10.16 3.40 -1.81
CA ASP A 19 -9.69 3.90 -0.52
C ASP A 19 -9.58 5.43 -0.56
N LYS A 20 -10.50 6.16 0.09
CA LYS A 20 -10.49 7.64 0.20
C LYS A 20 -9.86 8.13 1.52
N SER A 21 -9.16 7.26 2.24
CA SER A 21 -8.50 7.60 3.51
C SER A 21 -7.37 8.61 3.32
N ALA A 22 -6.99 9.33 4.36
CA ALA A 22 -5.88 10.30 4.32
C ALA A 22 -4.53 9.73 3.82
N CYS A 23 -4.31 8.42 3.97
CA CYS A 23 -3.10 7.73 3.50
C CYS A 23 -3.33 6.94 2.20
N SER A 24 -4.38 7.24 1.44
CA SER A 24 -4.74 6.51 0.22
C SER A 24 -3.68 6.61 -0.86
N ALA A 25 -3.09 7.79 -1.06
CA ALA A 25 -2.02 8.03 -2.02
C ALA A 25 -0.80 7.13 -1.72
N ILE A 26 -0.26 7.22 -0.50
CA ILE A 26 0.87 6.36 -0.07
C ILE A 26 0.54 4.87 -0.21
N ARG A 27 -0.71 4.48 0.09
CA ARG A 27 -1.15 3.08 -0.08
C ARG A 27 -1.11 2.66 -1.54
N ALA A 28 -1.55 3.53 -2.46
CA ALA A 28 -1.52 3.27 -3.89
C ALA A 28 -0.08 3.10 -4.38
N ASP A 29 0.81 4.00 -3.97
CA ASP A 29 2.22 3.96 -4.37
C ASP A 29 2.94 2.73 -3.80
N LEU A 30 2.72 2.40 -2.53
CA LEU A 30 3.23 1.17 -1.94
C LEU A 30 2.72 -0.07 -2.68
N LYS A 31 1.42 -0.11 -3.02
CA LYS A 31 0.83 -1.22 -3.76
C LYS A 31 1.47 -1.36 -5.14
N MET A 32 1.64 -0.26 -5.87
CA MET A 32 2.29 -0.25 -7.17
C MET A 32 3.74 -0.71 -7.08
N CYS A 33 4.49 -0.21 -6.10
CA CYS A 33 5.89 -0.58 -5.86
C CYS A 33 6.04 -2.09 -5.64
N VAL A 34 5.23 -2.65 -4.72
CA VAL A 34 5.30 -4.09 -4.42
C VAL A 34 4.82 -4.94 -5.60
N LEU A 35 3.80 -4.53 -6.35
CA LEU A 35 3.35 -5.24 -7.56
C LEU A 35 4.41 -5.20 -8.67
N GLN A 36 5.22 -4.14 -8.73
CA GLN A 36 6.32 -4.03 -9.68
C GLN A 36 7.55 -4.85 -9.29
N SER A 37 7.68 -5.22 -8.01
CA SER A 37 8.80 -6.00 -7.49
C SER A 37 8.85 -7.44 -8.02
N ASP A 38 10.05 -8.02 -7.98
CA ASP A 38 10.31 -9.40 -8.37
C ASP A 38 9.54 -10.41 -7.52
N CYS A 39 9.27 -10.11 -6.25
CA CYS A 39 8.54 -11.02 -5.39
C CYS A 39 7.08 -11.24 -5.86
N CYS A 40 6.40 -10.20 -6.34
CA CYS A 40 5.07 -10.37 -6.93
C CYS A 40 5.12 -10.86 -8.38
N LYS A 41 6.06 -10.36 -9.19
CA LYS A 41 6.15 -10.71 -10.62
C LYS A 41 6.67 -12.12 -10.88
N LYS A 42 7.80 -12.48 -10.26
CA LYS A 42 8.51 -13.75 -10.50
C LYS A 42 8.03 -14.84 -9.56
N LEU A 43 8.01 -14.56 -8.25
CA LEU A 43 7.66 -15.56 -7.23
C LEU A 43 6.14 -15.77 -7.08
N ARG A 44 5.32 -14.92 -7.72
CA ARG A 44 3.85 -14.96 -7.66
C ARG A 44 3.29 -14.96 -6.23
N LYS A 45 4.06 -14.42 -5.27
CA LYS A 45 3.63 -14.24 -3.89
C LYS A 45 2.67 -13.06 -3.78
N THR A 46 1.83 -13.07 -2.76
CA THR A 46 0.96 -11.93 -2.47
C THR A 46 1.78 -10.74 -1.97
N PRO A 47 1.36 -9.49 -2.20
CA PRO A 47 2.06 -8.31 -1.70
C PRO A 47 2.31 -8.34 -0.18
N ARG A 48 1.38 -8.95 0.56
CA ARG A 48 1.49 -9.14 2.02
C ARG A 48 2.63 -10.09 2.38
N GLU A 49 2.79 -11.19 1.67
CA GLU A 49 3.89 -12.14 1.87
C GLU A 49 5.24 -11.51 1.50
N CYS A 50 5.29 -10.75 0.41
CA CYS A 50 6.50 -10.02 0.00
C CYS A 50 6.98 -9.02 1.06
N LEU A 51 6.04 -8.25 1.63
CA LEU A 51 6.35 -7.32 2.72
C LEU A 51 6.72 -8.02 4.03
N LEU A 52 6.15 -9.20 4.31
CA LEU A 52 6.49 -9.99 5.50
C LEU A 52 7.89 -10.60 5.40
N ALA A 53 8.25 -11.11 4.22
CA ALA A 53 9.56 -11.69 3.95
C ALA A 53 10.67 -10.64 3.76
N ASN A 54 10.28 -9.36 3.60
CA ASN A 54 11.17 -8.27 3.17
C ASN A 54 11.85 -8.53 1.81
N ASP A 55 11.24 -9.35 0.95
CA ASP A 55 11.67 -9.67 -0.42
C ASP A 55 11.27 -8.53 -1.39
N VAL A 56 11.47 -7.27 -1.02
CA VAL A 56 11.10 -6.10 -1.85
C VAL A 56 12.23 -5.06 -1.86
N PRO A 57 12.33 -4.22 -2.91
CA PRO A 57 13.32 -3.14 -2.96
C PRO A 57 13.23 -2.19 -1.76
N ASP A 58 14.35 -1.56 -1.42
CA ASP A 58 14.44 -0.60 -0.31
C ASP A 58 13.46 0.58 -0.48
N GLU A 59 13.21 1.00 -1.73
CA GLU A 59 12.20 2.03 -2.05
C GLU A 59 10.80 1.63 -1.57
N CYS A 60 10.41 0.36 -1.77
CA CYS A 60 9.12 -0.13 -1.30
C CYS A 60 9.08 -0.25 0.24
N GLN A 61 10.23 -0.52 0.88
CA GLN A 61 10.33 -0.51 2.35
C GLN A 61 10.22 0.91 2.91
N ALA A 62 10.81 1.90 2.23
CA ALA A 62 10.64 3.31 2.59
C ALA A 62 9.16 3.72 2.50
N LEU A 63 8.48 3.39 1.40
CA LEU A 63 7.03 3.63 1.25
C LEU A 63 6.20 2.92 2.32
N ARG A 64 6.59 1.70 2.70
CA ARG A 64 5.95 0.94 3.79
C ARG A 64 6.07 1.70 5.12
N ASN A 65 7.26 2.21 5.44
CA ASN A 65 7.49 3.00 6.65
C ASN A 65 6.67 4.29 6.63
N THR A 66 6.68 5.02 5.52
CA THR A 66 5.87 6.23 5.33
C THR A 66 4.37 5.94 5.51
N PHE A 67 3.87 4.81 4.98
CA PHE A 67 2.48 4.41 5.15
C PHE A 67 2.14 4.14 6.63
N PHE A 68 3.04 3.47 7.36
CA PHE A 68 2.88 3.24 8.80
C PHE A 68 2.89 4.54 9.59
N GLU A 69 3.80 5.46 9.28
CA GLU A 69 3.84 6.79 9.91
C GLU A 69 2.57 7.58 9.62
N CYS A 70 2.08 7.57 8.38
CA CYS A 70 0.83 8.22 8.02
C CYS A 70 -0.34 7.67 8.83
N LYS A 71 -0.48 6.34 8.91
CA LYS A 71 -1.52 5.72 9.74
C LYS A 71 -1.38 6.06 11.22
N ARG A 72 -0.14 6.07 11.74
CA ARG A 72 0.13 6.44 13.14
C ARG A 72 -0.24 7.89 13.42
N SER A 73 0.01 8.79 12.47
CA SER A 73 -0.34 10.21 12.60
C SER A 73 -1.84 10.47 12.69
N ILE A 74 -2.68 9.58 12.12
CA ILE A 74 -4.14 9.69 12.22
C ILE A 74 -4.60 9.45 13.67
N LEU A 75 -3.92 8.58 14.41
CA LEU A 75 -4.22 8.25 15.80
C LEU A 75 -3.51 9.20 16.79
N ASP A 76 -2.45 9.88 16.35
CA ASP A 76 -1.71 10.82 17.19
C ASP A 76 -2.45 12.15 17.36
N ASN A 77 -3.06 12.34 18.53
CA ASN A 77 -3.73 13.59 18.88
C ASN A 77 -2.79 14.80 18.86
N ARG A 78 -1.47 14.62 19.05
CA ARG A 78 -0.49 15.72 18.96
C ARG A 78 -0.29 16.21 17.52
N ALA A 79 -0.52 15.35 16.53
CA ALA A 79 -0.46 15.70 15.12
C ALA A 79 -1.61 16.62 14.69
N ARG A 80 -2.68 16.74 15.48
CA ARG A 80 -3.78 17.69 15.21
C ARG A 80 -3.32 19.15 15.22
N PHE A 81 -2.37 19.49 16.09
CA PHE A 81 -1.84 20.86 16.19
C PHE A 81 -0.68 21.12 15.22
N ARG A 82 0.08 20.08 14.87
CA ARG A 82 1.29 20.19 14.03
C ARG A 82 1.03 19.92 12.55
N GLY A 83 -0.17 19.47 12.21
CA GLY A 83 -0.49 18.97 10.87
C GLY A 83 -0.02 17.52 10.68
N ARG A 84 -0.61 16.86 9.70
CA ARG A 84 -0.17 15.52 9.28
C ARG A 84 1.18 15.64 8.58
N LYS A 85 2.08 14.67 8.80
CA LYS A 85 3.28 14.53 7.98
C LYS A 85 2.84 14.26 6.54
N GLY A 86 3.21 15.15 5.64
CA GLY A 86 3.06 14.94 4.19
C GLY A 86 4.01 13.85 3.71
N TYR A 87 3.63 13.24 2.59
CA TYR A 87 4.43 12.33 1.78
C TYR A 87 4.53 12.95 0.39
#